data_AF-A0A934TEV2-F1
#
_entry.id   AF-A0A934TEV2-F1
#
_cell.length_a   1.000
_cell.length_b   1.000
_cell.length_c   1.000
_cell.angle_alpha   90.00
_cell.angle_beta   90.00
_cell.angle_gamma   90.00
#
_symmetry.space_group_name_H-M   'P 1'
#
loop_
_entity.id
_entity.type
_entity.pdbx_description
1 polymer ?
#
loop_
_entity_poly.entity_id
_entity_poly.type
_entity_poly.pdbx_seq_one_letter_code
_entity_poly.pdbx_strand_id
1 'polypeptide(L)' 'MIYEVKKGDVILEVDDNIFFEEQPSVFRELFDKHVESGVADFDNCNILVLNNKRVIITEKLEEDGKV' A
#
# COMPACT_ATOMS: atom_id res chain seq x y z
N MET A 1 -10.62 3.15 -5.76
CA MET A 1 -10.18 4.50 -5.42
C MET A 1 -8.68 4.47 -5.56
N ILE A 2 -8.10 5.49 -6.16
CA ILE A 2 -6.65 5.56 -6.38
C ILE A 2 -6.02 6.25 -5.18
N TYR A 3 -5.02 5.60 -4.59
CA TYR A 3 -4.26 6.08 -3.43
C TYR A 3 -2.81 6.35 -3.83
N GLU A 4 -2.23 7.43 -3.30
CA GLU A 4 -0.80 7.66 -3.35
C GLU A 4 -0.13 6.87 -2.22
N VAL A 5 0.81 5.98 -2.57
CA VAL A 5 1.51 5.09 -1.65
C VAL A 5 3.00 5.44 -1.65
N LYS A 6 3.59 5.65 -0.46
CA LYS A 6 4.97 6.10 -0.28
C LYS A 6 5.84 5.08 0.44
N LYS A 7 7.04 4.84 -0.08
CA LYS A 7 8.09 4.08 0.60
C LYS A 7 9.48 4.64 0.26
N GLY A 8 10.11 5.32 1.21
CA GLY A 8 11.34 6.07 0.98
C GLY A 8 11.13 7.11 -0.13
N ASP A 9 11.97 7.06 -1.16
CA ASP A 9 11.90 7.96 -2.31
C ASP A 9 10.91 7.50 -3.40
N VAL A 10 10.22 6.38 -3.20
CA VAL A 10 9.27 5.82 -4.17
C VAL A 10 7.85 6.25 -3.85
N ILE A 11 7.18 6.84 -4.84
CA ILE A 11 5.77 7.23 -4.81
C ILE A 11 5.05 6.50 -5.95
N LEU A 12 3.97 5.81 -5.62
CA LEU A 12 3.17 5.02 -6.57
C LEU A 12 1.69 5.33 -6.41
N GLU A 13 0.94 5.18 -7.49
CA GLU A 13 -0.52 5.18 -7.48
C GLU A 13 -1.04 3.74 -7.42
N VAL A 14 -1.97 3.45 -6.51
CA VAL A 14 -2.56 2.12 -6.31
C VAL A 14 -4.08 2.22 -6.33
N ASP A 15 -4.76 1.45 -7.19
CA ASP A 15 -6.23 1.46 -7.26
C ASP A 15 -6.83 0.29 -6.46
N ASP A 16 -7.49 0.55 -5.34
CA ASP A 16 -8.08 -0.53 -4.51
C ASP A 16 -9.28 -1.25 -5.18
N ASN A 17 -9.76 -0.77 -6.33
CA ASN A 17 -10.84 -1.41 -7.08
C ASN A 17 -10.37 -2.58 -7.95
N ILE A 18 -9.07 -2.72 -8.20
CA ILE A 18 -8.51 -3.81 -9.01
C ILE A 18 -7.78 -4.83 -8.14
N PHE A 19 -7.60 -6.04 -8.65
CA PHE A 19 -6.90 -7.07 -7.89
C PHE A 19 -5.40 -6.79 -7.83
N PHE A 20 -4.75 -7.29 -6.77
CA PHE A 20 -3.31 -7.14 -6.54
C PHE A 20 -2.48 -7.52 -7.78
N GLU A 21 -2.88 -8.56 -8.50
CA GLU A 21 -2.19 -9.07 -9.69
C GLU A 21 -2.26 -8.12 -10.90
N GLU A 22 -3.26 -7.24 -10.92
CA GLU A 22 -3.50 -6.24 -11.97
C GLU A 22 -2.81 -4.90 -11.64
N GLN A 23 -2.27 -4.74 -10.42
CA GLN A 23 -1.52 -3.55 -10.02
C GLN A 23 -0.18 -3.44 -10.75
N PRO A 24 0.39 -2.22 -10.84
CA PRO A 24 1.71 -2.02 -11.40
C PRO A 24 2.75 -3.01 -10.86
N SER A 25 3.61 -3.55 -11.71
CA SER A 25 4.63 -4.53 -11.29
C SER A 25 5.53 -3.97 -10.20
N VAL A 26 5.88 -2.68 -10.28
CA VAL A 26 6.67 -1.98 -9.27
C VAL A 26 6.00 -2.01 -7.90
N PHE A 27 4.69 -1.82 -7.84
CA PHE A 27 3.94 -1.91 -6.59
C PHE A 27 3.96 -3.33 -6.02
N ARG A 28 3.71 -4.34 -6.88
CA ARG A 28 3.73 -5.74 -6.45
C ARG A 28 5.09 -6.16 -5.89
N GLU A 29 6.17 -5.82 -6.60
CA GLU A 29 7.54 -6.08 -6.14
C GLU A 29 7.88 -5.36 -4.85
N LEU A 30 7.40 -4.13 -4.68
CA LEU A 30 7.61 -3.33 -3.47
C LEU A 30 6.82 -3.92 -2.29
N PHE A 31 5.58 -4.33 -2.51
CA PHE A 31 4.77 -5.02 -1.52
C PHE A 31 5.42 -6.34 -1.08
N ASP A 32 5.83 -7.19 -2.02
CA ASP A 32 6.45 -8.50 -1.71
C ASP A 32 7.76 -8.37 -0.90
N LYS A 33 8.49 -7.26 -1.04
CA LYS A 33 9.69 -6.95 -0.25
C LYS A 33 9.38 -6.52 1.19
N HIS A 34 8.19 -5.99 1.45
CA HIS A 34 7.81 -5.38 2.72
C HIS A 34 6.63 -6.08 3.41
N VAL A 35 6.10 -7.14 2.82
CA VAL A 35 4.97 -7.89 3.38
C VAL A 35 5.43 -8.78 4.54
N GLU A 36 4.74 -8.64 5.66
CA GLU A 36 4.85 -9.53 6.81
C GLU A 36 3.43 -9.96 7.21
N SER A 37 3.18 -11.27 7.22
CA SER A 37 1.85 -11.84 7.55
C SER A 37 0.69 -11.29 6.70
N GLY A 38 0.94 -10.96 5.42
CA GLY A 38 -0.07 -10.45 4.47
C GLY A 38 -0.31 -8.94 4.53
N VAL A 39 0.39 -8.23 5.42
CA VAL A 39 0.33 -6.78 5.55
C VAL A 39 1.70 -6.19 5.21
N ALA A 40 1.74 -5.12 4.43
CA ALA A 40 2.95 -4.35 4.16
C ALA A 40 2.80 -2.94 4.74
N ASP A 41 3.82 -2.51 5.48
CA ASP A 41 3.88 -1.19 6.11
C ASP A 41 4.55 -0.18 5.15
N PHE A 42 3.81 0.83 4.72
CA PHE A 42 4.26 1.94 3.90
C PHE A 42 4.33 3.22 4.72
N ASP A 43 5.04 4.24 4.26
CA ASP A 43 5.33 5.42 5.08
C ASP A 43 4.05 6.18 5.45
N ASN A 44 3.10 6.23 4.53
CA ASN A 44 1.83 6.93 4.70
C ASN A 44 0.60 6.00 4.83
N CYS A 45 0.76 4.68 4.72
CA CYS A 45 -0.37 3.75 4.81
C CYS A 45 0.04 2.33 5.23
N ASN A 46 -0.94 1.51 5.56
CA ASN A 46 -0.79 0.06 5.66
C ASN A 46 -1.56 -0.58 4.52
N ILE A 47 -0.97 -1.60 3.90
CA ILE A 47 -1.58 -2.33 2.79
C ILE A 47 -1.76 -3.77 3.19
N LEU A 48 -3.00 -4.26 3.11
CA LEU A 48 -3.35 -5.66 3.32
C LEU A 48 -3.79 -6.27 1.99
N VAL A 49 -3.17 -7.38 1.59
CA VAL A 49 -3.63 -8.19 0.45
C VAL A 49 -4.35 -9.42 0.98
N LEU A 50 -5.65 -9.49 0.71
CA LEU A 50 -6.48 -10.62 1.12
C LEU A 50 -6.21 -11.86 0.26
N ASN A 51 -6.63 -13.04 0.73
CA ASN A 51 -6.49 -14.31 -0.01
C ASN A 51 -7.19 -14.27 -1.38
N ASN A 52 -8.24 -13.48 -1.54
CA ASN A 52 -8.94 -13.26 -2.81
C ASN A 52 -8.28 -12.18 -3.69
N LYS A 53 -7.04 -11.79 -3.37
CA LYS A 53 -6.24 -10.79 -4.07
C LYS A 53 -6.77 -9.37 -4.02
N ARG A 54 -7.78 -9.07 -3.19
CA ARG A 54 -8.19 -7.68 -2.96
C ARG A 54 -7.15 -6.94 -2.14
N VAL A 55 -6.92 -5.69 -2.52
CA VAL A 55 -6.06 -4.75 -1.82
C VAL A 55 -6.93 -3.91 -0.88
N ILE A 56 -6.54 -3.82 0.38
CA ILE A 56 -7.12 -2.90 1.37
C ILE A 56 -6.02 -1.92 1.75
N ILE A 57 -6.32 -0.62 1.63
CA ILE A 57 -5.40 0.46 1.97
C ILE A 57 -5.96 1.20 3.18
N THR A 58 -5.17 1.27 4.24
CA THR A 58 -5.49 2.03 5.45
C THR A 58 -4.47 3.15 5.57
N GLU A 59 -4.87 4.37 5.27
CA GLU A 59 -4.02 5.55 5.42
C GLU A 59 -3.61 5.73 6.90
N LYS A 60 -2.33 6.00 7.12
CA LYS A 60 -1.84 6.43 8.43
C LYS A 60 -2.25 7.88 8.58
N LEU A 61 -2.92 8.21 9.67
CA LEU A 61 -3.15 9.61 10.01
C LEU A 61 -1.77 10.25 10.19
N GLU A 62 -1.48 11.32 9.46
CA GLU A 62 -0.44 12.23 9.91
C GLU A 62 -0.90 12.73 11.28
N GLU A 63 -0.14 12.42 12.35
CA GLU A 63 -0.29 13.16 13.60
C GLU A 63 0.02 14.61 13.25
N ASP A 64 -1.04 15.38 13.02
CA ASP A 64 -1.01 16.80 12.81
C ASP A 64 -0.32 17.41 14.03
N GLY A 65 0.98 17.70 13.85
CA GLY A 65 1.95 17.96 14.91
C GLY A 65 1.60 19.20 15.72
N LYS A 66 0.73 19.06 16.71
CA LYS A 66 0.60 20.02 17.81
C LYS A 66 1.57 19.63 18.92
N VAL A 67 2.76 20.22 18.84
CA VAL A 67 3.60 20.49 20.03
C VAL A 67 3.03 21.72 20.74
#